data_AF-A0A7Y3DNM2-F1
#
_entry.id   AF-A0A7Y3DNM2-F1
#
_cell.length_a   1.000
_cell.length_b   1.000
_cell.length_c   1.000
_cell.angle_alpha   90.00
_cell.angle_beta   90.00
_cell.angle_gamma   90.00
#
_symmetry.space_group_name_H-M   'P 1'
#
loop_
_entity.id
_entity.type
_entity.pdbx_description
1 polymer ?
#
loop_
_entity_poly.entity_id
_entity_poly.type
_entity_poly.pdbx_seq_one_letter_code
_entity_poly.pdbx_strand_id
1 'polypeptide(L)'
;MGIDIASLKAIIRNDAVPGPPETCCFKPACVFLLLFDLHEPHVLAIQKADSEGYPWRNQVALPGGHLDAEDASPLDGAFRELQE
;
A
#
# COMPACT_ATOMS: atom_id res chain seq x y z
N MET A 1 -0.51 -22.79 11.06
CA MET A 1 0.20 -21.93 12.03
C MET A 1 -0.31 -20.53 11.77
N GLY A 2 -0.95 -19.89 12.74
CA GLY A 2 -1.46 -18.53 12.56
C GLY A 2 -0.34 -17.51 12.47
N ILE A 3 -0.67 -16.30 12.01
CA ILE A 3 0.27 -15.18 11.96
C ILE A 3 0.58 -14.73 13.38
N ASP A 4 1.87 -14.66 13.73
CA ASP A 4 2.30 -13.94 14.94
C ASP A 4 2.20 -12.43 14.70
N ILE A 5 0.99 -11.89 14.89
CA ILE A 5 0.66 -10.47 14.72
C ILE A 5 1.51 -9.59 15.64
N ALA A 6 1.90 -10.08 16.82
CA ALA A 6 2.69 -9.29 17.76
C ALA A 6 4.12 -9.08 17.23
N SER A 7 4.77 -10.16 16.79
CA SER A 7 6.10 -10.09 16.19
C SER A 7 6.10 -9.28 14.90
N LEU A 8 5.09 -9.47 14.04
CA LEU A 8 4.96 -8.69 12.81
C LEU A 8 4.82 -7.19 13.08
N LYS A 9 3.97 -6.79 14.03
CA LYS A 9 3.83 -5.38 14.44
C LYS A 9 5.14 -4.83 15.00
N ALA A 10 5.90 -5.64 15.71
CA ALA A 10 7.20 -5.24 16.24
C ALA A 10 8.21 -4.99 15.11
N ILE A 11 8.25 -5.83 14.08
CA ILE A 11 9.11 -5.64 12.91
C ILE A 11 8.75 -4.32 12.20
N ILE A 12 7.47 -4.14 11.82
CA ILE A 12 7.01 -2.96 11.07
C ILE A 12 7.29 -1.64 11.83
N ARG A 13 7.18 -1.63 13.15
CA ARG A 13 7.36 -0.41 13.96
C ARG A 13 8.82 -0.06 14.24
N ASN A 14 9.71 -1.05 14.26
CA ASN A 14 11.09 -0.84 14.70
C ASN A 14 12.09 -0.81 13.55
N ASP A 15 11.71 -1.25 12.35
CA ASP A 15 12.57 -1.12 11.17
C ASP A 15 12.69 0.34 10.73
N ALA A 16 13.93 0.77 10.50
CA ALA A 16 14.21 2.11 10.01
C ALA A 16 13.71 2.26 8.57
N VAL A 17 12.72 3.13 8.38
CA VAL A 17 12.23 3.48 7.03
C VAL A 17 13.07 4.64 6.50
N PRO A 18 13.66 4.52 5.30
CA PRO A 18 14.32 5.66 4.68
C PRO A 18 13.33 6.81 4.51
N GLY A 19 13.78 8.03 4.80
CA GLY A 19 12.98 9.23 4.55
C GLY A 19 12.69 9.44 3.07
N PRO A 20 11.76 10.35 2.72
CA PRO A 20 11.53 10.72 1.34
C PRO A 20 12.80 11.29 0.68
N PRO A 21 12.95 11.19 -0.65
CA PRO A 21 14.05 11.83 -1.36
C PRO A 21 14.13 13.34 -1.07
N GLU A 22 15.34 13.89 -0.98
CA GLU A 22 15.57 15.31 -0.66
C GLU A 22 14.96 16.27 -1.71
N THR A 23 14.86 15.81 -2.95
CA THR A 23 14.23 16.58 -4.03
C THR A 23 12.71 16.37 -3.99
N CYS A 24 11.95 17.45 -3.74
CA CYS A 24 10.48 17.48 -3.70
C CYS A 24 9.77 17.20 -5.05
N CYS A 25 10.42 16.53 -6.00
CA CYS A 25 9.86 16.23 -7.33
C CYS A 25 9.18 14.85 -7.37
N PHE A 26 8.34 14.53 -6.38
CA PHE A 26 7.56 13.29 -6.38
C PHE A 26 6.09 13.56 -6.08
N LYS A 27 5.21 12.76 -6.68
CA LYS A 27 3.80 12.71 -6.30
C LYS A 27 3.64 11.67 -5.19
N PRO A 28 3.19 12.06 -3.99
CA PRO A 28 3.05 11.11 -2.89
C PRO A 28 1.96 10.08 -3.22
N ALA A 29 2.18 8.86 -2.74
CA ALA A 29 1.25 7.74 -2.89
C ALA A 29 1.19 6.95 -1.58
N CYS A 30 0.07 6.28 -1.37
CA CYS A 30 -0.16 5.41 -0.22
C CYS A 30 -0.69 4.06 -0.72
N VAL A 31 -0.32 3.00 0.00
CA VAL A 31 -0.76 1.64 -0.30
C VAL A 31 -1.11 0.93 0.99
N PHE A 32 -2.01 -0.05 0.89
CA PHE A 32 -2.20 -1.03 1.95
C PHE A 32 -1.38 -2.29 1.68
N LEU A 33 -0.62 -2.72 2.69
CA LEU A 33 -0.17 -4.10 2.80
C LEU A 33 -1.19 -4.86 3.65
N LEU A 34 -2.20 -5.45 3.00
CA LEU A 34 -3.26 -6.20 3.69
C LEU A 34 -2.83 -7.64 3.91
N LEU A 35 -2.87 -8.07 5.16
CA LEU A 35 -2.45 -9.40 5.61
C LEU A 35 -3.64 -10.16 6.15
N PHE A 36 -3.83 -11.38 5.65
CA PHE A 36 -4.90 -12.28 6.04
C PHE A 36 -4.32 -13.53 6.70
N ASP A 37 -4.80 -13.82 7.90
CA ASP A 37 -4.50 -15.06 8.60
C ASP A 37 -5.59 -16.09 8.31
N LEU A 38 -5.36 -16.91 7.28
CA LEU A 38 -6.25 -18.00 6.90
C LEU A 38 -5.71 -19.32 7.50
N HIS A 39 -5.38 -20.30 6.67
CA HIS A 39 -4.63 -21.49 7.12
C HIS A 39 -3.12 -21.22 7.22
N GLU A 40 -2.66 -20.18 6.50
CA GLU A 40 -1.29 -19.65 6.41
C GLU A 40 -1.35 -18.13 6.07
N PRO A 41 -0.27 -17.35 6.27
CA PRO A 41 -0.25 -15.93 5.94
C PRO A 41 -0.43 -15.65 4.45
N HIS A 42 -1.35 -14.74 4.12
CA HIS A 42 -1.57 -14.26 2.76
C HIS A 42 -1.45 -12.74 2.69
N VAL A 43 -0.97 -12.25 1.55
CA VAL A 43 -0.98 -10.83 1.16
C VAL A 43 -2.03 -10.65 0.07
N LEU A 44 -2.89 -9.64 0.19
CA LEU A 44 -3.76 -9.24 -0.92
C LEU A 44 -2.98 -8.35 -1.89
N ALA A 45 -2.94 -8.78 -3.16
CA ALA A 45 -2.46 -7.99 -4.28
C ALA A 45 -3.60 -7.82 -5.30
N ILE A 46 -3.49 -6.79 -6.12
CA ILE A 46 -4.41 -6.49 -7.22
C ILE A 46 -3.70 -6.64 -8.56
N GLN A 47 -4.45 -6.95 -9.60
CA GLN A 47 -4.00 -6.78 -10.98
C GLN A 47 -4.57 -5.47 -11.52
N LYS A 48 -3.70 -4.57 -11.96
CA LYS A 48 -4.12 -3.27 -12.51
C LYS A 48 -4.84 -3.46 -13.84
N ALA A 49 -5.92 -2.71 -14.04
CA ALA A 49 -6.79 -2.82 -15.21
C ALA A 49 -6.01 -2.71 -16.54
N ASP A 50 -6.46 -3.47 -17.55
CA ASP A 50 -5.88 -3.45 -18.89
C ASP A 50 -6.39 -2.27 -19.73
N SER A 51 -6.13 -1.05 -19.27
CA SER A 51 -6.53 0.16 -19.98
C SER A 51 -5.44 0.60 -20.97
N GLU A 52 -5.80 0.79 -22.24
CA GLU A 52 -4.88 1.31 -23.25
C GLU A 52 -4.36 2.70 -22.86
N GLY A 53 -3.07 2.95 -23.09
CA GLY A 53 -2.40 4.20 -22.70
C GLY A 53 -2.04 4.31 -21.23
N TYR A 54 -2.47 3.38 -20.36
CA TYR A 54 -2.07 3.36 -18.96
C TYR A 54 -0.73 2.63 -18.75
N PRO A 55 0.34 3.30 -18.26
CA PRO A 55 1.68 2.71 -18.21
C PRO A 55 1.81 1.46 -17.33
N TRP A 56 0.93 1.32 -16.34
CA TRP A 56 1.00 0.27 -15.32
C TRP A 56 -0.03 -0.84 -15.53
N ARG A 57 -0.66 -0.89 -16.70
CA ARG A 57 -1.70 -1.88 -17.02
C ARG A 57 -1.19 -3.31 -16.87
N ASN A 58 -2.04 -4.22 -16.41
CA ASN A 58 -1.75 -5.65 -16.17
C ASN A 58 -0.66 -5.96 -15.13
N GLN A 59 -0.14 -4.97 -14.39
CA GLN A 59 0.85 -5.23 -13.35
C GLN A 59 0.19 -5.72 -12.05
N VAL A 60 0.92 -6.55 -11.31
CA VAL A 60 0.58 -6.90 -9.93
C VAL A 60 1.06 -5.78 -9.00
N ALA A 61 0.17 -5.31 -8.13
CA ALA A 61 0.45 -4.21 -7.22
C ALA A 61 -0.25 -4.42 -5.87
N LEU A 62 0.13 -3.62 -4.87
CA LEU A 62 -0.66 -3.45 -3.65
C LEU A 62 -1.84 -2.50 -3.93
N PRO A 63 -2.99 -2.67 -3.25
CA PRO A 63 -4.08 -1.70 -3.30
C PRO A 63 -3.63 -0.31 -2.81
N GLY A 64 -4.13 0.74 -3.46
CA GLY A 64 -3.80 2.12 -3.15
C GLY A 64 -3.47 2.94 -4.40
N GLY A 65 -3.03 4.17 -4.18
CA GLY A 65 -2.79 5.13 -5.24
C GLY A 65 -2.22 6.44 -4.73
N HIS A 66 -2.43 7.51 -5.49
CA HIS A 66 -1.83 8.80 -5.17
C HIS A 66 -2.63 9.50 -4.07
N LEU A 67 -1.95 10.25 -3.21
CA LEU A 67 -2.67 11.14 -2.30
C LEU A 67 -3.33 12.26 -3.07
N ASP A 68 -4.55 12.57 -2.66
CA ASP A 68 -5.29 13.74 -3.10
C ASP A 68 -5.03 14.92 -2.15
N ALA A 69 -5.27 16.15 -2.62
CA ALA A 69 -5.06 17.36 -1.83
C ALA A 69 -6.05 17.47 -0.66
N GLU A 70 -7.20 16.83 -0.79
CA GLU A 70 -8.28 16.79 0.19
C GLU A 70 -8.11 15.68 1.22
N ASP A 71 -7.15 14.76 1.04
CA ASP A 71 -6.88 13.69 2.00
C ASP A 71 -6.31 14.28 3.30
N ALA A 72 -7.03 14.11 4.41
CA ALA A 72 -6.62 14.64 5.72
C ALA A 72 -5.35 13.96 6.28
N SER A 73 -5.05 12.75 5.80
CA SER A 73 -3.83 12.01 6.13
C SER A 73 -3.54 10.93 5.07
N PRO A 74 -2.30 10.38 5.03
CA PRO A 74 -2.00 9.24 4.16
C PRO A 74 -2.85 8.00 4.42
N LEU A 75 -3.35 7.83 5.66
CA LEU A 75 -4.23 6.72 6.00
C LEU A 75 -5.62 6.91 5.37
N ASP A 76 -6.14 8.15 5.40
CA ASP A 76 -7.43 8.48 4.80
C ASP A 76 -7.39 8.28 3.28
N GLY A 77 -6.31 8.74 2.62
CA GLY A 77 -6.09 8.51 1.19
C GLY A 77 -6.02 7.03 0.85
N ALA A 78 -5.40 6.20 1.69
CA ALA A 78 -5.33 4.76 1.47
C ALA A 78 -6.73 4.11 1.52
N PHE A 79 -7.57 4.52 2.49
CA PHE A 79 -8.96 4.05 2.58
C PHE A 79 -9.82 4.53 1.41
N ARG A 80 -9.66 5.77 0.94
CA ARG A 80 -10.33 6.29 -0.25
C ARG A 80 -9.98 5.44 -1.48
N GLU A 81 -8.70 5.27 -1.76
CA GLU A 81 -8.21 4.47 -2.91
C GLU A 81 -8.64 3.00 -2.84
N LEU A 82 -8.90 2.46 -1.64
CA LEU A 82 -9.41 1.10 -1.49
C LEU A 82 -10.91 0.98 -1.81
N GLN A 83 -11.66 2.07 -1.72
CA GLN A 83 -13.10 2.11 -2.03
C GLN A 83 -13.41 2.38 -3.50
N GLU A 84 -12.48 3.02 -4.22
CA GLU A 84 -12.56 3.29 -5.67
C GLU A 84 -12.50 2.01 -6.51
#